data_AF-A0A3R6N1M0-F1
#
_entry.id   AF-A0A3R6N1M0-F1
#
_cell.length_a   1.000
_cell.length_b   1.000
_cell.length_c   1.000
_cell.angle_alpha   90.00
_cell.angle_beta   90.00
_cell.angle_gamma   90.00
#
_symmetry.space_group_name_H-M   'P 1'
#
loop_
_entity.id
_entity.type
_entity.pdbx_description
1 polymer ?
#
loop_
_entity_poly.entity_id
_entity_poly.type
_entity_poly.pdbx_seq_one_letter_code
_entity_poly.pdbx_strand_id
1 'polypeptide(L)'
;MTLYQIEKKRLHASYYYIIMVIILYVYFIQAQTQASIQTYGLNADGLTAAVEPVSFWHPAFWAGLAIETVYLNFRLFWIRERDQLSFLLRKYDTLPILKRDLYMAKAKVMLKIFGIYMVLSIIIYYFVIFTMFGAKAIWVPSISQIILSIVLGLCIILALLGIDWLQDILTSE
;
A
#
# COMPACT_ATOMS: atom_id res chain seq x y z
N MET A 1 3.15 -15.00 24.42
CA MET A 1 3.26 -14.09 23.26
C MET A 1 2.87 -14.88 22.01
N THR A 2 1.96 -14.36 21.19
CA THR A 2 1.54 -15.04 19.94
C THR A 2 2.56 -14.80 18.82
N LEU A 3 2.69 -15.72 17.85
CA LEU A 3 3.58 -15.56 16.68
C LEU A 3 3.39 -14.20 15.99
N TYR A 4 2.14 -13.79 15.86
CA TYR A 4 1.75 -12.48 15.33
C TYR A 4 2.41 -11.29 16.06
N GLN A 5 2.54 -11.36 17.39
CA GLN A 5 3.17 -10.30 18.18
C GLN A 5 4.70 -10.26 17.98
N ILE A 6 5.33 -11.42 17.76
CA ILE A 6 6.77 -11.53 17.51
C ILE A 6 7.10 -11.00 16.12
N GLU A 7 6.33 -11.38 15.09
CA GLU A 7 6.51 -10.84 13.72
C GLU A 7 6.26 -9.34 13.66
N LYS A 8 5.20 -8.85 14.32
CA LYS A 8 4.91 -7.42 14.44
C LYS A 8 6.03 -6.64 15.12
N LYS A 9 6.73 -7.23 16.10
CA LYS A 9 7.84 -6.59 16.82
C LYS A 9 9.15 -6.60 16.01
N ARG A 10 9.29 -7.56 15.07
CA ARG A 10 10.47 -7.69 14.21
C ARG A 10 10.47 -6.72 13.04
N LEU A 11 9.29 -6.37 12.54
CA LEU A 11 9.10 -5.12 11.82
C LEU A 11 9.39 -3.98 12.81
N HIS A 12 10.57 -3.35 12.69
CA HIS A 12 10.84 -2.06 13.34
C HIS A 12 9.80 -1.06 12.82
N ALA A 13 8.64 -1.03 13.45
CA ALA A 13 7.43 -0.39 12.94
C ALA A 13 7.65 1.11 12.70
N SER A 14 8.54 1.73 13.49
CA SER A 14 8.92 3.15 13.35
C SER A 14 9.47 3.51 11.97
N TYR A 15 10.43 2.76 11.43
CA TYR A 15 11.03 3.06 10.12
C TYR A 15 10.03 2.85 8.98
N TYR A 16 9.18 1.83 9.10
CA TYR A 16 8.13 1.58 8.11
C TYR A 16 7.13 2.74 8.04
N TYR A 17 6.66 3.22 9.20
CA TYR A 17 5.71 4.32 9.25
C TYR A 17 6.31 5.64 8.73
N ILE A 18 7.61 5.87 8.90
CA ILE A 18 8.29 7.05 8.32
C ILE A 18 8.25 6.98 6.78
N ILE A 19 8.56 5.82 6.20
CA ILE A 19 8.51 5.62 4.73
C ILE A 19 7.09 5.84 4.21
N MET A 20 6.09 5.25 4.88
CA MET A 20 4.68 5.42 4.56
C MET A 20 4.27 6.90 4.60
N VAL A 21 4.67 7.66 5.62
CA VAL A 21 4.38 9.10 5.72
C VAL A 21 5.01 9.89 4.57
N ILE A 22 6.26 9.60 4.21
CA ILE A 22 6.94 10.27 3.09
C ILE A 22 6.18 10.01 1.77
N ILE A 23 5.80 8.76 1.52
CA ILE A 23 5.04 8.37 0.32
C ILE A 23 3.68 9.08 0.28
N LEU A 24 2.95 9.08 1.40
CA LEU A 24 1.65 9.74 1.52
C LEU A 24 1.77 11.27 1.33
N TYR A 25 2.86 11.87 1.79
CA TYR A 25 3.13 13.29 1.57
C TYR A 25 3.38 13.62 0.09
N VAL A 26 4.14 12.77 -0.62
CA VAL A 26 4.32 12.93 -2.07
C VAL A 26 2.99 12.76 -2.81
N TYR A 27 2.15 11.81 -2.39
CA TYR A 27 0.80 11.64 -2.92
C TYR A 27 -0.06 12.89 -2.69
N PHE A 28 -0.01 13.48 -1.48
CA PHE A 28 -0.70 14.72 -1.15
C PHE A 28 -0.29 15.87 -2.09
N ILE A 29 1.01 16.07 -2.33
CA ILE A 29 1.50 17.12 -3.24
C ILE A 29 0.95 16.93 -4.66
N GLN A 30 0.95 15.69 -5.18
CA GLN A 30 0.43 15.42 -6.52
C GLN A 30 -1.08 15.68 -6.61
N ALA A 31 -1.84 15.22 -5.63
CA ALA A 31 -3.29 15.46 -5.56
C ALA A 31 -3.60 16.97 -5.48
N GLN A 32 -2.88 17.70 -4.62
CA GLN A 32 -3.04 19.14 -4.46
C GLN A 32 -2.68 19.90 -5.73
N THR A 33 -1.63 19.49 -6.44
CA THR A 33 -1.18 20.13 -7.67
C THR A 33 -2.22 19.97 -8.78
N GLN A 34 -2.74 18.75 -8.98
CA GLN A 34 -3.79 18.51 -9.97
C GLN A 34 -5.08 19.25 -9.63
N ALA A 35 -5.50 19.22 -8.36
CA ALA A 35 -6.66 19.98 -7.89
C ALA A 35 -6.49 21.49 -8.14
N SER A 36 -5.32 22.05 -7.84
CA SER A 36 -5.04 23.48 -8.04
C SER A 36 -5.08 23.89 -9.52
N ILE A 37 -4.53 23.07 -10.42
CA ILE A 37 -4.56 23.34 -11.88
C ILE A 37 -6.00 23.38 -12.37
N GLN A 38 -6.82 22.41 -11.93
CA GLN A 38 -8.23 22.35 -12.30
C GLN A 38 -9.03 23.53 -11.76
N THR A 39 -8.81 23.94 -10.51
CA THR A 39 -9.45 25.14 -9.94
C THR A 39 -9.07 26.41 -10.69
N TYR A 40 -7.80 26.54 -11.09
CA TYR A 40 -7.35 27.69 -11.88
C TYR A 40 -7.98 27.73 -13.27
N GLY A 41 -8.05 26.59 -13.97
CA GLY A 41 -8.71 26.46 -15.27
C GLY A 41 -10.21 26.78 -15.21
N LEU A 42 -10.90 26.30 -14.17
CA LEU A 42 -12.31 26.62 -13.90
C LEU A 42 -12.59 28.11 -13.75
N ASN A 43 -11.68 28.82 -13.09
CA ASN A 43 -11.79 30.26 -12.86
C ASN A 43 -11.41 31.08 -14.10
N ALA A 44 -10.59 30.54 -15.00
CA ALA A 44 -10.13 31.21 -16.22
C ALA A 44 -11.10 31.06 -17.40
N ASP A 45 -11.64 29.85 -17.63
CA ASP A 45 -12.51 29.53 -18.79
C ASP A 45 -14.01 29.70 -18.52
N GLY A 46 -14.40 30.06 -17.29
CA GLY A 46 -15.78 30.30 -16.91
C GLY A 46 -16.72 29.11 -17.17
N LEU A 47 -16.76 28.13 -16.25
CA LEU A 47 -17.80 27.07 -16.09
C LEU A 47 -18.22 26.23 -17.31
N THR A 48 -17.69 26.47 -18.51
CA THR A 48 -18.10 25.83 -19.77
C THR A 48 -17.15 24.72 -20.23
N ALA A 49 -15.94 24.67 -19.66
CA ALA A 49 -15.01 23.58 -19.91
C ALA A 49 -15.46 22.33 -19.15
N ALA A 50 -15.55 21.20 -19.86
CA ALA A 50 -15.79 19.89 -19.27
C ALA A 50 -14.64 19.57 -18.30
N VAL A 51 -14.90 19.74 -17.01
CA VAL A 51 -13.87 19.55 -16.00
C VAL A 51 -13.70 18.07 -15.74
N GLU A 52 -12.55 17.55 -16.16
CA GLU A 52 -12.15 16.22 -15.77
C GLU A 52 -11.99 16.17 -14.25
N PRO A 53 -12.62 15.21 -13.57
CA PRO A 53 -12.52 15.05 -12.13
C PRO A 53 -11.07 14.76 -11.70
N VAL A 54 -10.64 15.28 -10.54
CA VAL A 54 -9.33 14.92 -9.96
C VAL A 54 -9.24 13.40 -9.83
N SER A 55 -8.33 12.77 -10.54
CA SER A 55 -8.14 11.32 -10.49
C SER A 55 -7.58 10.92 -9.12
N PHE A 56 -8.06 9.82 -8.54
CA PHE A 56 -7.44 9.18 -7.37
C PHE A 56 -6.11 8.50 -7.75
N TRP A 57 -6.00 8.04 -8.99
CA TRP A 57 -4.79 7.41 -9.52
C TRP A 57 -3.72 8.43 -9.83
N HIS A 58 -2.80 8.59 -8.89
CA HIS A 58 -1.55 9.29 -9.13
C HIS A 58 -0.39 8.30 -9.21
N PRO A 59 0.65 8.59 -10.01
CA PRO A 59 1.86 7.77 -10.06
C PRO A 59 2.49 7.55 -8.68
N ALA A 60 2.44 8.56 -7.79
CA ALA A 60 2.93 8.43 -6.42
C ALA A 60 2.15 7.40 -5.59
N PHE A 61 0.84 7.25 -5.81
CA PHE A 61 0.03 6.25 -5.13
C PHE A 61 0.47 4.83 -5.50
N TRP A 62 0.65 4.58 -6.80
CA TRP A 62 1.06 3.27 -7.32
C TRP A 62 2.50 2.95 -6.95
N ALA A 63 3.41 3.92 -7.08
CA ALA A 63 4.80 3.77 -6.64
C ALA A 63 4.87 3.47 -5.14
N GLY A 64 4.07 4.19 -4.34
CA GLY A 64 3.93 3.96 -2.91
C GLY A 64 3.46 2.55 -2.57
N LEU A 65 2.37 2.13 -3.20
CA LEU A 65 1.80 0.79 -3.02
C LEU A 65 2.81 -0.30 -3.40
N ALA A 66 3.54 -0.14 -4.51
CA ALA A 66 4.57 -1.08 -4.92
C ALA A 66 5.73 -1.15 -3.93
N ILE A 67 6.28 0.01 -3.52
CA ILE A 67 7.38 0.10 -2.56
C ILE A 67 6.97 -0.52 -1.22
N GLU A 68 5.79 -0.20 -0.71
CA GLU A 68 5.28 -0.73 0.55
C GLU A 68 5.11 -2.24 0.48
N THR A 69 4.48 -2.75 -0.57
CA THR A 69 4.19 -4.18 -0.69
C THR A 69 5.48 -4.99 -0.86
N VAL A 70 6.44 -4.50 -1.65
CA VAL A 70 7.76 -5.14 -1.84
C VAL A 70 8.61 -5.04 -0.57
N TYR A 71 8.65 -3.87 0.08
CA TYR A 71 9.41 -3.68 1.32
C TYR A 71 8.89 -4.57 2.44
N LEU A 72 7.56 -4.67 2.59
CA LEU A 72 6.93 -5.58 3.53
C LEU A 72 7.26 -7.02 3.20
N ASN A 73 7.12 -7.43 1.94
CA ASN A 73 7.46 -8.77 1.49
C ASN A 73 8.90 -9.14 1.85
N PHE A 74 9.85 -8.30 1.48
CA PHE A 74 11.26 -8.52 1.77
C PHE A 74 11.52 -8.60 3.28
N ARG A 75 10.98 -7.68 4.09
CA ARG A 75 11.14 -7.69 5.56
C ARG A 75 10.47 -8.88 6.24
N LEU A 76 9.37 -9.40 5.71
CA LEU A 76 8.59 -10.49 6.30
C LEU A 76 9.14 -11.87 5.90
N PHE A 77 9.69 -12.01 4.70
CA PHE A 77 10.16 -13.30 4.17
C PHE A 77 11.68 -13.47 4.18
N TRP A 78 12.45 -12.38 4.22
CA TRP A 78 13.90 -12.44 4.16
C TRP A 78 14.56 -11.93 5.45
N ILE A 79 15.44 -12.76 6.04
CA ILE A 79 16.43 -12.31 7.02
C ILE A 79 17.78 -12.30 6.33
N ARG A 80 18.57 -11.26 6.61
CA ARG A 80 19.99 -11.25 6.30
C ARG A 80 20.75 -11.89 7.45
N GLU A 81 21.24 -13.11 7.27
CA GLU A 81 22.13 -13.80 8.22
C GLU A 81 23.53 -13.91 7.60
N ARG A 82 24.56 -13.37 8.26
CA ARG A 82 25.98 -13.38 7.83
C ARG A 82 26.16 -13.15 6.31
N ASP A 83 25.75 -11.98 5.83
CA ASP A 83 25.85 -11.55 4.42
C ASP A 83 25.11 -12.38 3.37
N GLN A 84 24.39 -13.43 3.77
CA GLN A 84 23.50 -14.18 2.89
C GLN A 84 22.03 -13.92 3.20
N LEU A 85 21.26 -13.70 2.15
CA LEU A 85 19.81 -13.56 2.18
C LEU A 85 19.22 -14.97 2.33
N SER A 86 18.70 -15.29 3.52
CA SER A 86 18.11 -16.61 3.80
C SER A 86 16.60 -16.51 4.04
N PHE A 87 15.87 -17.46 3.46
CA PHE A 87 14.42 -17.52 3.57
C PHE A 87 14.03 -17.90 5.00
N LEU A 88 13.21 -17.06 5.64
CA LEU A 88 12.84 -17.16 7.06
C LEU A 88 12.19 -18.49 7.44
N LEU A 89 11.48 -19.12 6.49
CA LEU A 89 10.72 -20.35 6.71
C LEU A 89 11.60 -21.53 7.10
N ARG A 90 12.83 -21.64 6.59
CA ARG A 90 13.77 -22.72 6.95
C ARG A 90 14.15 -22.73 8.42
N LYS A 91 14.08 -21.60 9.12
CA LYS A 91 14.37 -21.55 10.56
C LYS A 91 13.21 -22.08 11.41
N TYR A 92 11.99 -22.05 10.88
CA TYR A 92 10.79 -22.57 11.54
C TYR A 92 10.53 -24.05 11.27
N ASP A 93 11.24 -24.70 10.33
CA ASP A 93 11.20 -26.16 10.16
C ASP A 93 11.64 -26.93 11.42
N THR A 94 12.42 -26.28 12.29
CA THR A 94 12.85 -26.85 13.59
C THR A 94 11.82 -26.67 14.72
N LEU A 95 10.75 -25.90 14.47
CA LEU A 95 9.67 -25.65 15.44
C LEU A 95 8.41 -26.42 15.02
N PRO A 96 7.60 -26.93 15.95
CA PRO A 96 6.36 -27.66 15.65
C PRO A 96 5.24 -26.67 15.29
N ILE A 97 5.47 -25.80 14.30
CA ILE A 97 4.52 -24.80 13.83
C ILE A 97 4.22 -25.10 12.36
N LEU A 98 2.93 -25.21 12.03
CA LEU A 98 2.50 -25.45 10.65
C LEU A 98 2.92 -24.27 9.76
N LYS A 99 3.58 -24.54 8.63
CA LYS A 99 3.96 -23.51 7.63
C LYS A 99 2.77 -22.61 7.23
N ARG A 100 1.58 -23.20 7.12
CA ARG A 100 0.31 -22.50 6.84
C ARG A 100 0.02 -21.37 7.84
N ASP A 101 0.21 -21.61 9.13
CA ASP A 101 -0.10 -20.63 10.17
C ASP A 101 0.87 -19.45 10.14
N LEU A 102 2.12 -19.70 9.71
CA LEU A 102 3.12 -18.66 9.49
C LEU A 102 2.77 -17.78 8.29
N TYR A 103 2.43 -18.38 7.14
CA TYR A 103 1.97 -17.64 5.97
C TYR A 103 0.70 -16.82 6.29
N MET A 104 -0.24 -17.40 7.05
CA MET A 104 -1.47 -16.71 7.45
C MET A 104 -1.22 -15.54 8.39
N ALA A 105 -0.26 -15.66 9.32
CA ALA A 105 0.17 -14.57 10.19
C ALA A 105 0.79 -13.41 9.38
N LYS A 106 1.68 -13.72 8.43
CA LYS A 106 2.32 -12.73 7.55
C LYS A 106 1.34 -12.03 6.64
N ALA A 107 0.43 -12.78 6.00
CA ALA A 107 -0.64 -12.23 5.18
C ALA A 107 -1.52 -11.25 5.98
N LYS A 108 -1.84 -11.58 7.24
CA LYS A 108 -2.61 -10.71 8.13
C LYS A 108 -1.87 -9.41 8.46
N VAL A 109 -0.54 -9.44 8.58
CA VAL A 109 0.27 -8.23 8.78
C VAL A 109 0.27 -7.36 7.52
N MET A 110 0.52 -7.96 6.34
CA MET A 110 0.47 -7.24 5.06
C MET A 110 -0.89 -6.58 4.82
N LEU A 111 -1.99 -7.33 5.01
CA LEU A 111 -3.34 -6.83 4.80
C LEU A 111 -3.69 -5.69 5.75
N LYS A 112 -3.25 -5.77 7.01
CA LYS A 112 -3.47 -4.69 7.99
C LYS A 112 -2.75 -3.40 7.56
N ILE A 113 -1.51 -3.51 7.10
CA ILE A 113 -0.72 -2.35 6.70
C ILE A 113 -1.25 -1.75 5.40
N PHE A 114 -1.57 -2.59 4.41
CA PHE A 114 -2.27 -2.17 3.20
C PHE A 114 -3.58 -1.43 3.50
N GLY A 115 -4.39 -1.96 4.44
CA GLY A 115 -5.61 -1.29 4.88
C GLY A 115 -5.35 0.10 5.47
N ILE A 116 -4.30 0.26 6.28
CA ILE A 116 -3.91 1.57 6.83
C ILE A 116 -3.50 2.53 5.71
N TYR A 117 -2.67 2.08 4.76
CA TYR A 117 -2.24 2.89 3.61
C TYR A 117 -3.42 3.36 2.76
N MET A 118 -4.36 2.45 2.48
CA MET A 118 -5.57 2.77 1.72
C MET A 118 -6.45 3.80 2.43
N VAL A 119 -6.71 3.61 3.72
CA VAL A 119 -7.53 4.55 4.52
C VAL A 119 -6.87 5.93 4.54
N LEU A 120 -5.55 6.01 4.75
CA LEU A 120 -4.84 7.29 4.77
C LEU A 120 -4.84 7.97 3.40
N SER A 121 -4.61 7.22 2.32
CA SER A 121 -4.67 7.76 0.95
C SER A 121 -6.06 8.32 0.62
N ILE A 122 -7.12 7.61 1.03
CA ILE A 122 -8.51 8.06 0.86
C ILE A 122 -8.76 9.34 1.66
N ILE A 123 -8.32 9.42 2.92
CA ILE A 123 -8.47 10.62 3.75
C ILE A 123 -7.76 11.82 3.10
N ILE A 124 -6.52 11.63 2.64
CA ILE A 124 -5.74 12.67 1.97
C ILE A 124 -6.46 13.17 0.72
N TYR A 125 -6.95 12.25 -0.11
CA TYR A 125 -7.66 12.59 -1.33
C TYR A 125 -8.93 13.41 -1.06
N TYR A 126 -9.79 12.94 -0.14
CA TYR A 126 -11.01 13.68 0.23
C TYR A 126 -10.69 15.02 0.88
N PHE A 127 -9.63 15.09 1.70
CA PHE A 127 -9.17 16.34 2.28
C PHE A 127 -8.78 17.36 1.21
N VAL A 128 -7.97 16.96 0.22
CA VAL A 128 -7.58 17.83 -0.90
C VAL A 128 -8.80 18.32 -1.67
N ILE A 129 -9.71 17.43 -2.04
CA ILE A 129 -10.91 17.82 -2.81
C ILE A 129 -11.79 18.78 -2.01
N PHE A 130 -12.02 18.49 -0.73
CA PHE A 130 -12.83 19.33 0.14
C PHE A 130 -12.22 20.74 0.27
N THR A 131 -10.90 20.83 0.47
CA THR A 131 -10.21 22.14 0.61
C THR A 131 -10.22 22.96 -0.68
N MET A 132 -10.19 22.32 -1.86
CA MET A 132 -10.07 23.02 -3.15
C MET A 132 -11.41 23.30 -3.84
N PHE A 133 -12.37 22.36 -3.78
CA PHE A 133 -13.63 22.44 -4.52
C PHE A 133 -14.86 22.63 -3.63
N GLY A 134 -14.74 22.40 -2.32
CA GLY A 134 -15.84 22.52 -1.36
C GLY A 134 -17.10 21.78 -1.83
N ALA A 135 -18.23 22.50 -1.89
CA ALA A 135 -19.53 21.94 -2.28
C ALA A 135 -19.69 21.65 -3.78
N LYS A 136 -18.74 22.06 -4.65
CA LYS A 136 -18.81 21.87 -6.11
C LYS A 136 -18.10 20.60 -6.59
N ALA A 137 -17.61 19.77 -5.67
CA ALA A 137 -16.86 18.56 -5.99
C ALA A 137 -17.75 17.49 -6.67
N ILE A 138 -17.27 16.92 -7.77
CA ILE A 138 -17.89 15.79 -8.47
C ILE A 138 -17.22 14.50 -7.96
N TRP A 139 -17.94 13.73 -7.14
CA TRP A 139 -17.37 12.59 -6.38
C TRP A 139 -17.46 11.23 -7.07
N VAL A 140 -18.41 11.07 -8.01
CA VAL A 140 -18.75 9.80 -8.65
C VAL A 140 -17.59 9.09 -9.37
N PRO A 141 -16.76 9.77 -10.19
CA PRO A 141 -15.69 9.12 -10.95
C PRO A 141 -14.52 8.63 -10.08
N SER A 142 -14.40 9.14 -8.86
CA SER A 142 -13.34 8.78 -7.90
C SER A 142 -13.63 7.48 -7.16
N ILE A 143 -14.91 7.16 -6.92
CA ILE A 143 -15.33 5.98 -6.16
C ILE A 143 -14.95 4.70 -6.91
N SER A 144 -15.15 4.67 -8.24
CA SER A 144 -14.77 3.51 -9.07
C SER A 144 -13.26 3.24 -9.03
N GLN A 145 -12.45 4.31 -9.07
CA GLN A 145 -11.00 4.21 -8.98
C GLN A 145 -10.54 3.70 -7.61
N ILE A 146 -11.16 4.13 -6.52
CA ILE A 146 -10.85 3.64 -5.16
C ILE A 146 -11.17 2.14 -5.06
N ILE A 147 -12.35 1.71 -5.51
CA ILE A 147 -12.74 0.29 -5.50
C ILE A 147 -11.73 -0.54 -6.31
N LEU A 148 -11.37 -0.06 -7.50
CA LEU A 148 -10.44 -0.78 -8.37
C LEU A 148 -9.02 -0.84 -7.76
N SER A 149 -8.57 0.21 -7.08
CA SER A 149 -7.31 0.20 -6.32
C SER A 149 -7.31 -0.81 -5.18
N ILE A 150 -8.43 -0.99 -4.48
CA ILE A 150 -8.55 -2.02 -3.43
C ILE A 150 -8.42 -3.42 -4.04
N VAL A 151 -9.14 -3.68 -5.13
CA VAL A 151 -9.11 -4.99 -5.81
C VAL A 151 -7.70 -5.29 -6.34
N LEU A 152 -7.08 -4.34 -7.03
CA LEU A 152 -5.72 -4.50 -7.54
C LEU A 152 -4.70 -4.71 -6.43
N GLY A 153 -4.78 -3.95 -5.34
CA GLY A 153 -3.89 -4.13 -4.19
C GLY A 153 -4.01 -5.52 -3.56
N LEU A 154 -5.22 -6.04 -3.42
CA LEU A 154 -5.44 -7.41 -2.95
C LEU A 154 -4.85 -8.45 -3.92
N CYS A 155 -5.05 -8.27 -5.23
CA CYS A 155 -4.45 -9.16 -6.23
C CYS A 155 -2.91 -9.15 -6.18
N ILE A 156 -2.28 -7.99 -5.99
CA ILE A 156 -0.81 -7.88 -5.84
C ILE A 156 -0.33 -8.62 -4.59
N ILE A 157 -1.02 -8.47 -3.46
CA ILE A 157 -0.68 -9.18 -2.22
C ILE A 157 -0.81 -10.70 -2.42
N LEU A 158 -1.88 -11.17 -3.06
CA LEU A 158 -2.08 -12.59 -3.35
C LEU A 158 -1.01 -13.13 -4.30
N ALA A 159 -0.64 -12.38 -5.34
CA ALA A 159 0.40 -12.77 -6.29
C ALA A 159 1.76 -12.90 -5.60
N LEU A 160 2.13 -11.94 -4.76
CA LEU A 160 3.38 -11.98 -4.00
C LEU A 160 3.42 -13.16 -3.02
N LEU A 161 2.34 -13.40 -2.27
CA LEU A 161 2.24 -14.56 -1.39
C LEU A 161 2.31 -15.88 -2.17
N GLY A 162 1.74 -15.94 -3.37
CA GLY A 162 1.82 -17.09 -4.26
C GLY A 162 3.23 -17.35 -4.79
N ILE A 163 3.96 -16.29 -5.17
CA ILE A 163 5.37 -16.38 -5.57
C ILE A 163 6.23 -16.88 -4.41
N ASP A 164 6.04 -16.33 -3.20
CA ASP A 164 6.79 -16.76 -2.02
C ASP A 164 6.50 -18.22 -1.63
N TRP A 165 5.28 -18.70 -1.89
CA TRP A 165 4.92 -20.10 -1.67
C TRP A 165 5.53 -21.03 -2.72
N LEU A 166 5.52 -20.65 -3.99
CA LEU A 166 6.19 -21.37 -5.07
C LEU A 166 7.70 -21.48 -4.86
N GLN A 167 8.33 -20.38 -4.40
CA GLN A 167 9.76 -20.38 -4.05
C GLN A 167 10.08 -21.33 -2.89
N ASP A 168 9.21 -21.42 -1.87
CA ASP A 168 9.40 -22.36 -0.75
C ASP A 168 9.32 -23.82 -1.23
N ILE A 169 8.43 -24.14 -2.18
CA ILE A 169 8.34 -25.49 -2.78
C ILE A 169 9.61 -25.81 -3.58
N LEU A 170 10.00 -24.91 -4.50
CA LEU A 170 11.14 -25.13 -5.39
C LEU A 170 12.49 -25.23 -4.67
N THR A 171 12.59 -24.67 -3.47
CA THR A 171 13.82 -24.73 -2.65
C THR A 171 13.78 -25.84 -1.57
N SER A 172 12.70 -26.62 -1.54
CA SER A 172 12.51 -27.79 -0.66
C SER A 172 12.77 -29.14 -1.35
N GLU A 173 12.88 -29.15 -2.68
CA GLU A 173 13.47 -30.24 -3.48
C GLU A 173 15.01 -30.13 -3.52
#